data_AF-A0A966YPW9-F1
#
_entry.id   AF-A0A966YPW9-F1
#
_cell.length_a   1.000
_cell.length_b   1.000
_cell.length_c   1.000
_cell.angle_alpha   90.00
_cell.angle_beta   90.00
_cell.angle_gamma   90.00
#
_symmetry.space_group_name_H-M   'P 1'
#
loop_
_entity.id
_entity.type
_entity.pdbx_description
1 polymer ?
#
loop_
_entity_poly.entity_id
_entity_poly.type
_entity_poly.pdbx_seq_one_letter_code
_entity_poly.pdbx_strand_id
1 'polypeptide(L)'
;TVIDQLRAYDNFILDLARRAITDGVSALEAARETDLGEFGELSDPERIVGNLHRAMFELNGAEPGSTIDIVAAIGDMVAYNGGKPLSCLA
;
A
#
# COMPACT_ATOMS: atom_id res chain seq x y z
N THR A 1 -13.37 4.57 -16.92
CA THR A 1 -12.52 3.63 -17.69
C THR A 1 -11.61 2.88 -16.73
N VAL A 2 -10.87 1.86 -17.16
CA VAL A 2 -9.85 1.21 -16.30
C VAL A 2 -8.81 2.23 -15.82
N ILE A 3 -8.42 3.21 -16.65
CA ILE A 3 -7.48 4.27 -16.26
C ILE A 3 -8.04 5.13 -15.12
N ASP A 4 -9.33 5.42 -15.12
CA ASP A 4 -9.95 6.22 -14.05
C ASP A 4 -9.97 5.45 -12.72
N GLN A 5 -10.17 4.13 -12.77
CA GLN A 5 -10.12 3.27 -11.58
C GLN A 5 -8.70 3.20 -11.00
N LEU A 6 -7.69 3.05 -11.85
CA LEU A 6 -6.28 3.10 -11.43
C LEU A 6 -5.95 4.43 -10.76
N ARG A 7 -6.36 5.56 -11.37
CA ARG A 7 -6.15 6.88 -10.77
C ARG A 7 -6.89 7.06 -9.44
N ALA A 8 -8.11 6.54 -9.32
CA ALA A 8 -8.87 6.57 -8.07
C ALA A 8 -8.14 5.80 -6.96
N TYR A 9 -7.62 4.61 -7.28
CA TYR A 9 -6.83 3.82 -6.35
C TYR A 9 -5.50 4.51 -5.98
N ASP A 10 -4.77 5.07 -6.93
CA ASP A 10 -3.54 5.82 -6.66
C ASP A 10 -3.78 7.01 -5.72
N ASN A 11 -4.86 7.76 -5.95
CA ASN A 11 -5.25 8.87 -5.07
C ASN A 11 -5.60 8.37 -3.66
N PHE A 12 -6.35 7.27 -3.56
CA PHE A 12 -6.67 6.65 -2.29
C PHE A 12 -5.40 6.23 -1.51
N ILE A 13 -4.43 5.61 -2.17
CA ILE A 13 -3.14 5.25 -1.57
C ILE A 13 -2.39 6.49 -1.10
N LEU A 14 -2.30 7.54 -1.92
CA LEU A 14 -1.60 8.77 -1.55
C LEU A 14 -2.24 9.47 -0.35
N ASP A 15 -3.57 9.52 -0.29
CA ASP A 15 -4.29 10.13 0.82
C ASP A 15 -4.18 9.30 2.11
N LEU A 16 -4.18 7.97 2.01
CA LEU A 16 -3.90 7.10 3.15
C LEU A 16 -2.45 7.24 3.64
N ALA A 17 -1.48 7.28 2.73
CA ALA A 17 -0.07 7.46 3.07
C ALA A 17 0.21 8.80 3.77
N ARG A 18 -0.40 9.90 3.31
CA ARG A 18 -0.29 11.21 3.98
C ARG A 18 -0.84 11.19 5.41
N ARG A 19 -1.99 10.53 5.61
CA ARG A 19 -2.59 10.35 6.94
C ARG A 19 -1.67 9.50 7.83
N ALA A 20 -1.20 8.37 7.32
CA ALA A 20 -0.27 7.49 8.04
C ALA A 20 1.01 8.22 8.49
N ILE A 21 1.60 9.03 7.63
CA ILE A 21 2.76 9.88 7.97
C ILE A 21 2.41 10.89 9.05
N THR A 22 1.26 11.57 8.91
CA THR A 22 0.80 12.59 9.88
C THR A 22 0.55 11.99 11.25
N ASP A 23 -0.04 10.80 11.29
CA ASP A 23 -0.41 10.09 12.51
C ASP A 23 0.76 9.28 13.10
N GLY A 24 1.88 9.16 12.36
CA GLY A 24 3.07 8.44 12.78
C GLY A 24 2.90 6.92 12.82
N VAL A 25 1.95 6.38 12.06
CA VAL A 25 1.65 4.94 12.00
C VAL A 25 2.34 4.25 10.81
N SER A 26 2.56 2.95 10.93
CA SER A 26 3.21 2.16 9.88
C SER A 26 2.30 1.91 8.67
N ALA A 27 2.88 1.53 7.52
CA ALA A 27 2.13 1.13 6.33
C ALA A 27 1.19 -0.06 6.62
N LEU A 28 1.64 -1.05 7.41
CA LEU A 28 0.84 -2.20 7.81
C LEU A 28 -0.34 -1.81 8.70
N GLU A 29 -0.11 -0.92 9.66
CA GLU A 29 -1.14 -0.43 10.57
C GLU A 29 -2.20 0.38 9.82
N ALA A 30 -1.77 1.34 8.99
CA ALA A 30 -2.67 2.10 8.14
C ALA A 30 -3.52 1.23 7.21
N ALA A 31 -2.93 0.17 6.62
CA ALA A 31 -3.67 -0.79 5.80
C ALA A 31 -4.70 -1.61 6.59
N ARG A 32 -4.44 -1.92 7.87
CA ARG A 32 -5.35 -2.67 8.74
C ARG A 32 -6.52 -1.83 9.24
N GLU A 33 -6.29 -0.54 9.43
CA GLU A 33 -7.27 0.38 10.00
C GLU A 33 -8.14 1.05 8.92
N THR A 34 -7.68 1.09 7.67
CA THR A 34 -8.47 1.67 6.58
C THR A 34 -9.62 0.76 6.17
N ASP A 35 -10.77 1.37 5.86
CA ASP A 35 -11.78 0.74 5.02
C ASP A 35 -11.32 0.83 3.56
N LEU A 36 -11.34 -0.29 2.85
CA LEU A 36 -10.96 -0.36 1.44
C LEU A 36 -12.11 0.10 0.53
N GLY A 37 -13.36 0.11 1.02
CA GLY A 37 -14.52 0.45 0.22
C GLY A 37 -14.56 -0.36 -1.09
N GLU A 38 -14.69 0.35 -2.22
CA GLU A 38 -14.73 -0.26 -3.55
C GLU A 38 -13.44 -1.02 -3.95
N PHE A 39 -12.30 -0.71 -3.32
CA PHE A 39 -11.02 -1.35 -3.60
C PHE A 39 -10.86 -2.71 -2.91
N GLY A 40 -11.78 -3.08 -2.01
CA GLY A 40 -11.78 -4.38 -1.33
C GLY A 40 -12.05 -5.56 -2.28
N GLU A 41 -12.64 -5.30 -3.45
CA GLU A 41 -12.94 -6.30 -4.48
C GLU A 41 -11.75 -6.58 -5.42
N LEU A 42 -10.61 -5.90 -5.24
CA LEU A 42 -9.40 -6.14 -6.02
C LEU A 42 -8.76 -7.50 -5.63
N SER A 43 -8.17 -8.18 -6.62
CA SER A 43 -7.72 -9.58 -6.47
C SER A 43 -6.59 -9.79 -5.47
N ASP A 44 -5.72 -8.79 -5.31
CA ASP A 44 -4.53 -8.86 -4.46
C ASP A 44 -4.60 -7.74 -3.39
N PRO A 45 -5.49 -7.86 -2.39
CA PRO A 45 -5.73 -6.80 -1.41
C PRO A 45 -4.46 -6.45 -0.61
N GLU A 46 -3.54 -7.39 -0.44
CA GLU A 46 -2.28 -7.18 0.27
C GLU A 46 -1.32 -6.22 -0.45
N ARG A 47 -1.53 -5.94 -1.75
CA ARG A 47 -0.74 -4.93 -2.47
C ARG A 47 -0.89 -3.52 -1.91
N ILE A 48 -1.97 -3.24 -1.17
CA ILE A 48 -2.11 -1.95 -0.48
C ILE A 48 -0.89 -1.64 0.40
N VAL A 49 -0.37 -2.64 1.11
CA VAL A 49 0.76 -2.45 2.04
C VAL A 49 2.03 -2.10 1.28
N GLY A 50 2.33 -2.81 0.19
CA GLY A 50 3.48 -2.51 -0.66
C GLY A 50 3.40 -1.11 -1.29
N ASN A 51 2.19 -0.74 -1.74
CA ASN A 51 1.93 0.59 -2.30
C ASN A 51 2.07 1.70 -1.24
N LEU A 52 1.65 1.46 0.00
CA LEU A 52 1.84 2.38 1.12
C LEU A 52 3.32 2.55 1.47
N HIS A 53 4.11 1.47 1.52
CA HIS A 53 5.56 1.56 1.71
C HIS A 53 6.21 2.47 0.67
N ARG A 54 5.88 2.27 -0.62
CA ARG A 54 6.35 3.11 -1.73
C ARG A 54 5.91 4.57 -1.57
N ALA A 55 4.61 4.82 -1.37
CA ALA A 55 4.06 6.15 -1.26
C ALA A 55 4.62 6.92 -0.06
N MET A 56 4.71 6.27 1.10
CA MET A 56 5.26 6.89 2.31
C MET A 56 6.74 7.21 2.17
N PHE A 57 7.52 6.37 1.48
CA PHE A 57 8.94 6.63 1.24
C PHE A 57 9.15 7.87 0.35
N GLU A 58 8.42 7.96 -0.75
CA GLU A 58 8.51 9.10 -1.67
C GLU A 58 7.95 10.39 -1.04
N LEU A 59 6.85 10.32 -0.30
CA LEU A 59 6.29 11.47 0.43
C LEU A 59 7.22 12.00 1.53
N ASN A 60 8.12 11.16 2.06
CA ASN A 60 9.17 11.58 3.00
C ASN A 60 10.42 12.14 2.30
N GLY A 61 10.35 12.43 1.00
CA GLY A 61 11.38 13.14 0.26
C GLY A 61 12.37 12.26 -0.50
N ALA A 62 12.10 10.95 -0.62
CA ALA A 62 12.88 10.09 -1.49
C ALA A 62 12.54 10.37 -2.98
N GLU A 63 13.55 10.30 -3.84
CA GLU A 63 13.34 10.44 -5.29
C GLU A 63 12.39 9.34 -5.82
N PRO A 64 11.48 9.67 -6.76
CA PRO A 64 10.60 8.68 -7.36
C PRO A 64 11.37 7.49 -7.94
N GLY A 65 10.94 6.28 -7.61
CA GLY A 65 11.58 5.05 -8.09
C GLY A 65 12.89 4.67 -7.38
N SER A 66 13.32 5.43 -6.38
CA SER A 66 14.44 5.04 -5.50
C SER A 66 14.14 3.71 -4.78
N THR A 67 15.20 2.99 -4.38
CA THR A 67 15.08 1.68 -3.74
C THR A 67 14.41 1.79 -2.38
N ILE A 68 13.32 1.05 -2.19
CA ILE A 68 12.68 0.85 -0.88
C ILE A 68 13.25 -0.41 -0.21
N ASP A 69 13.06 -0.54 1.10
CA ASP A 69 13.24 -1.81 1.79
C ASP A 69 12.16 -2.80 1.36
N ILE A 70 12.43 -3.50 0.26
CA ILE A 70 11.51 -4.47 -0.33
C ILE A 70 11.27 -5.67 0.58
N VAL A 71 12.24 -6.01 1.45
CA VAL A 71 12.10 -7.14 2.38
C VAL A 71 11.11 -6.78 3.47
N ALA A 72 11.21 -5.57 4.03
CA ALA A 72 10.22 -5.06 4.98
C ALA A 72 8.83 -4.97 4.35
N ALA A 73 8.73 -4.41 3.13
CA ALA A 73 7.46 -4.28 2.43
C ALA A 73 6.78 -5.65 2.18
N ILE A 74 7.52 -6.64 1.68
CA ILE A 74 6.99 -8.00 1.46
C ILE A 74 6.60 -8.66 2.77
N GLY A 75 7.41 -8.50 3.83
CA GLY A 75 7.11 -9.04 5.16
C GLY A 75 5.77 -8.52 5.70
N ASP A 76 5.54 -7.22 5.58
CA ASP A 76 4.28 -6.61 6.00
C ASP A 76 3.10 -7.02 5.12
N MET A 77 3.29 -7.16 3.80
CA MET A 77 2.25 -7.68 2.90
C MET A 77 1.83 -9.11 3.30
N VAL A 78 2.78 -9.97 3.64
CA VAL A 78 2.50 -11.32 4.16
C VAL A 78 1.78 -11.25 5.50
N ALA A 79 2.20 -10.35 6.40
CA ALA A 79 1.54 -10.15 7.69
C ALA A 79 0.10 -9.61 7.56
N TYR A 80 -0.17 -8.83 6.52
CA TYR A 80 -1.51 -8.38 6.15
C TYR A 80 -2.36 -9.51 5.59
N ASN A 81 -1.76 -10.38 4.75
CA ASN A 81 -2.41 -11.55 4.15
C ASN A 81 -2.59 -12.73 5.14
N GLY A 82 -2.72 -12.45 6.44
CA GLY A 82 -2.87 -13.47 7.48
C GLY A 82 -1.71 -14.47 7.58
N GLY A 83 -0.50 -14.05 7.19
CA GLY A 83 0.71 -14.89 7.18
C GLY A 83 0.84 -15.81 5.97
N LYS A 84 -0.07 -15.72 4.99
CA LYS A 84 0.00 -16.52 3.77
C LYS A 84 1.04 -15.95 2.80
N PRO A 85 1.78 -16.80 2.06
CA PRO A 85 2.63 -16.36 0.97
C PRO A 85 1.84 -15.52 -0.04
N LEU A 86 2.50 -14.54 -0.65
CA LEU A 86 1.90 -13.73 -1.71
C LEU A 86 1.63 -14.62 -2.94
N SER A 87 0.41 -14.53 -3.47
CA SER A 87 0.07 -15.20 -4.73
C SER A 87 0.54 -14.34 -5.90
N CYS A 88 1.57 -14.81 -6.61
CA CYS A 88 1.93 -14.23 -7.90
C CYS A 88 1.08 -14.87 -9.00
N LEU A 89 -0.02 -14.22 -9.36
CA LEU A 89 -0.77 -14.54 -10.57
C LEU A 89 -0.20 -13.64 -11.70
N ALA A 90 0.82 -14.15 -12.40
CA ALA A 90 1.43 -13.47 -13.55
C ALA A 90 0.63 -13.70 -14.84
#